data_AF-A0A3A2Z2Z0-F1
#
_entry.id   AF-A0A3A2Z2Z0-F1
#
_cell.length_a   1.000
_cell.length_b   1.000
_cell.length_c   1.000
_cell.angle_alpha   90.00
_cell.angle_beta   90.00
_cell.angle_gamma   90.00
#
_symmetry.space_group_name_H-M   'P 1'
#
loop_
_entity.id
_entity.type
_entity.pdbx_description
1 polymer ?
#
loop_
_entity_poly.entity_id
_entity_poly.type
_entity_poly.pdbx_seq_one_letter_code
_entity_poly.pdbx_strand_id
1 'polypeptide(L)'
;FKVAVSGGSLPATLAKALLKPGRHEDPALAPQYSKWQIFFADERAVPFDHEESNYGLLKKDLLDKIPPEQGTPAIHPIDVSQLDNTQELADRYQEVLMSIFASKDSVKLPIFDLILLGCGPDGHTCSLFPGHELLREADAWVAAIEDSPKPPPRRITLTLPVLTHAHKIAFVATGGGKRDILKKILEADDEGRSLPCGL
;
A
#
# COMPACT_ATOMS: atom_id res chain seq x y z
N PHE A 1 14.33 1.74 6.62
CA PHE A 1 13.01 1.14 6.85
C PHE A 1 12.16 1.40 5.61
N LYS A 2 11.77 0.37 4.87
CA LYS A 2 11.01 0.44 3.62
C LYS A 2 9.60 -0.06 3.88
N VAL A 3 8.62 0.83 3.77
CA VAL A 3 7.22 0.53 4.08
C VAL A 3 6.33 0.82 2.89
N ALA A 4 5.46 -0.11 2.51
CA ALA A 4 4.38 0.14 1.56
C ALA A 4 3.06 0.36 2.30
N VAL A 5 2.25 1.31 1.84
CA VAL A 5 0.96 1.64 2.44
C VAL A 5 -0.17 1.64 1.41
N SER A 6 -1.33 1.13 1.79
CA SER A 6 -2.59 1.34 1.08
C SER A 6 -3.27 2.65 1.52
N GLY A 7 -4.26 3.10 0.74
CA GLY A 7 -5.09 4.25 1.10
C GLY A 7 -6.26 3.94 2.04
N GLY A 8 -7.40 4.60 1.80
CA GLY A 8 -8.58 4.50 2.65
C GLY A 8 -8.37 5.15 4.03
N SER A 9 -8.84 4.51 5.10
CA SER A 9 -8.73 5.05 6.47
C SER A 9 -7.36 4.82 7.13
N LEU A 10 -6.44 4.15 6.44
CA LEU A 10 -5.14 3.77 6.96
C LEU A 10 -4.25 5.00 7.26
N PRO A 11 -4.05 5.98 6.35
CA PRO A 11 -3.23 7.16 6.66
C PRO A 11 -3.68 7.94 7.91
N ALA A 12 -4.98 8.20 8.02
CA ALA A 12 -5.55 8.87 9.20
C ALA A 12 -5.36 8.06 10.50
N THR A 13 -5.41 6.72 10.42
CA THR A 13 -5.15 5.84 11.57
C THR A 13 -3.69 5.88 11.97
N LEU A 14 -2.76 5.84 11.01
CA LEU A 14 -1.33 5.98 11.27
C LEU A 14 -1.01 7.34 11.90
N ALA A 15 -1.57 8.43 11.37
CA ALA A 15 -1.35 9.76 11.90
C ALA A 15 -1.74 9.86 13.39
N LYS A 16 -2.89 9.30 13.78
CA LYS A 16 -3.33 9.26 15.18
C LYS A 16 -2.34 8.53 16.09
N ALA A 17 -1.71 7.47 15.60
CA ALA A 17 -0.77 6.68 16.38
C ALA A 17 0.64 7.29 16.43
N LEU A 18 1.15 7.74 15.28
CA LEU A 18 2.52 8.23 15.11
C LEU A 18 2.71 9.67 15.61
N LEU A 19 1.67 10.51 15.52
CA LEU A 19 1.72 11.92 15.94
C LEU A 19 1.14 12.13 17.34
N LYS A 20 0.92 11.06 18.11
CA LYS A 20 0.40 11.15 19.48
C LYS A 20 1.39 11.95 20.36
N PRO A 21 0.93 12.94 21.15
CA PRO A 21 1.78 13.62 22.12
C PRO A 21 2.49 12.64 23.06
N GLY A 22 3.76 12.90 23.37
CA GLY A 22 4.61 12.02 24.17
C GLY A 22 5.21 10.83 23.44
N ARG A 23 4.78 10.50 22.21
CA ARG A 23 5.34 9.39 21.41
C ARG A 23 6.83 9.57 21.12
N HIS A 24 7.27 10.82 20.99
CA HIS A 24 8.62 11.20 20.62
C HIS A 24 9.52 11.55 21.82
N GLU A 25 8.99 11.48 23.04
CA GLU A 25 9.75 11.76 24.27
C GLU A 25 10.70 10.62 24.63
N ASP A 26 10.36 9.37 24.27
CA ASP A 26 11.25 8.22 24.37
C ASP A 26 11.93 7.96 23.01
N PRO A 27 13.25 8.23 22.89
CA PRO A 27 13.99 8.00 21.65
C PRO A 27 13.97 6.53 21.17
N ALA A 28 13.72 5.57 22.07
CA ALA A 28 13.61 4.15 21.71
C ALA A 28 12.29 3.83 20.99
N LEU A 29 11.25 4.66 21.18
CA LEU A 29 9.91 4.49 20.60
C LEU A 29 9.58 5.52 19.51
N ALA A 30 10.38 6.59 19.40
CA ALA A 30 10.22 7.65 18.42
C ALA A 30 10.46 7.16 16.98
N PRO A 31 9.49 7.34 16.06
CA PRO A 31 9.71 7.11 14.63
C PRO A 31 10.87 7.95 14.08
N GLN A 32 11.85 7.31 13.46
CA GLN A 32 12.96 7.98 12.79
C GLN A 32 12.61 8.23 11.32
N TYR A 33 11.77 9.24 11.04
CA TYR A 33 11.19 9.45 9.70
C TYR A 33 12.23 9.64 8.59
N SER A 34 13.38 10.27 8.87
CA SER A 34 14.49 10.41 7.90
C SER A 34 15.08 9.09 7.41
N LYS A 35 14.81 7.97 8.10
CA LYS A 35 15.23 6.61 7.70
C LYS A 35 14.12 5.83 6.97
N TRP A 36 12.95 6.43 6.80
CA TRP A 36 11.81 5.80 6.16
C TRP A 36 11.86 6.05 4.65
N GLN A 37 11.54 5.00 3.90
CA GLN A 37 11.21 5.06 2.49
C GLN A 37 9.78 4.55 2.35
N ILE A 38 8.88 5.39 1.88
CA ILE A 38 7.45 5.09 1.81
C ILE A 38 7.04 4.88 0.36
N PHE A 39 6.36 3.76 0.15
CA PHE A 39 5.84 3.29 -1.13
C PHE A 39 4.33 3.09 -1.01
N PHE A 40 3.66 2.87 -2.14
CA PHE A 40 2.22 2.64 -2.23
C PHE A 40 1.97 1.20 -2.64
N ALA A 41 1.19 0.48 -1.85
CA ALA A 41 0.85 -0.91 -2.14
C ALA A 41 -0.11 -1.02 -3.34
N ASP A 42 -0.87 0.05 -3.57
CA ASP A 42 -1.69 0.30 -4.74
C ASP A 42 -1.88 1.81 -4.90
N GLU A 43 -2.24 2.24 -6.10
CA GLU A 43 -2.62 3.63 -6.34
C GLU A 43 -3.61 3.73 -7.50
N ARG A 44 -4.53 4.69 -7.41
CA ARG A 44 -5.47 5.02 -8.47
C ARG A 44 -4.75 5.86 -9.53
N ALA A 45 -5.01 5.59 -10.80
CA ALA A 45 -4.46 6.38 -11.90
C ALA A 45 -5.20 7.73 -12.02
N VAL A 46 -4.97 8.61 -11.05
CA VAL A 46 -5.54 9.96 -10.91
C VAL A 46 -4.46 10.96 -10.45
N PRO A 47 -4.67 12.27 -10.66
CA PRO A 47 -3.78 13.31 -10.11
C PRO A 47 -3.68 13.27 -8.58
N PHE A 48 -2.58 13.78 -8.02
CA PHE A 48 -2.34 13.76 -6.57
C PHE A 48 -3.28 14.63 -5.74
N ASP A 49 -3.90 15.65 -6.34
CA ASP A 49 -4.92 16.48 -5.70
C ASP A 49 -6.34 15.88 -5.79
N HIS A 50 -6.49 14.76 -6.51
CA HIS A 50 -7.74 14.01 -6.57
C HIS A 50 -8.04 13.32 -5.23
N GLU A 51 -9.31 13.33 -4.82
CA GLU A 51 -9.74 12.78 -3.51
C GLU A 51 -9.45 11.28 -3.35
N GLU A 52 -9.44 10.54 -4.46
CA GLU A 52 -9.11 9.12 -4.52
C GLU A 52 -7.60 8.80 -4.62
N SER A 53 -6.70 9.79 -4.59
CA SER A 53 -5.26 9.49 -4.56
C SER A 53 -4.82 9.01 -3.18
N ASN A 54 -4.23 7.82 -3.10
CA ASN A 54 -3.62 7.29 -1.88
C ASN A 54 -2.44 8.17 -1.43
N TYR A 55 -1.63 8.68 -2.36
CA TYR A 55 -0.60 9.68 -2.07
C TYR A 55 -1.21 10.97 -1.52
N GLY A 56 -2.25 11.51 -2.16
CA GLY A 56 -2.95 12.71 -1.69
C GLY A 56 -3.46 12.56 -0.26
N LEU A 57 -4.10 11.42 0.04
CA LEU A 57 -4.56 11.07 1.39
C LEU A 57 -3.40 10.95 2.38
N LEU A 58 -2.34 10.21 2.03
CA LEU A 58 -1.17 10.05 2.89
C LEU A 58 -0.50 11.38 3.22
N LYS A 59 -0.35 12.22 2.20
CA LYS A 59 0.25 13.55 2.33
C LYS A 59 -0.56 14.41 3.30
N LYS A 60 -1.86 14.55 3.04
CA LYS A 60 -2.79 15.34 3.85
C LYS A 60 -2.89 14.83 5.30
N ASP A 61 -3.01 13.53 5.47
CA ASP A 61 -3.35 12.97 6.78
C ASP A 61 -2.14 12.75 7.67
N LEU A 62 -0.97 12.44 7.10
CA LEU A 62 0.26 12.14 7.83
C LEU A 62 1.42 13.06 7.45
N LEU A 63 1.86 13.08 6.18
CA LEU A 63 3.16 13.68 5.83
C LEU A 63 3.25 15.17 6.13
N ASP A 64 2.21 15.94 5.81
CA ASP A 64 2.16 17.39 6.07
C ASP A 64 2.06 17.75 7.56
N LYS A 65 1.84 16.75 8.41
CA LYS A 65 1.71 16.92 9.87
C LYS A 65 2.92 16.40 10.64
N ILE A 66 3.90 15.81 9.96
CA ILE A 66 5.17 15.43 10.59
C ILE A 66 5.95 16.74 10.83
N PRO A 67 6.29 17.07 12.10
CA PRO A 67 7.11 18.24 12.39
C PRO A 67 8.50 18.11 11.74
N PRO A 68 9.03 19.16 11.08
CA PRO A 68 10.32 19.08 10.37
C PRO A 68 11.49 18.58 11.21
N GLU A 69 11.51 18.88 12.52
CA GLU A 69 12.52 18.44 13.46
C GLU A 69 12.53 16.91 13.70
N GLN A 70 11.44 16.22 13.36
CA GLN A 70 11.35 14.75 13.43
C GLN A 70 11.88 14.08 12.14
N GLY A 71 12.26 14.89 11.14
CA GLY A 71 12.84 14.46 9.88
C GLY A 71 11.80 14.19 8.79
N THR A 72 12.29 14.05 7.56
CA THR A 72 11.46 13.90 6.37
C THR A 72 11.65 12.52 5.76
N PRO A 73 10.59 11.71 5.60
CA PRO A 73 10.68 10.43 4.91
C PRO A 73 10.92 10.63 3.41
N ALA A 74 11.63 9.69 2.79
CA ALA A 74 11.67 9.60 1.32
C ALA A 74 10.37 8.98 0.82
N ILE A 75 9.70 9.62 -0.13
CA ILE A 75 8.41 9.17 -0.68
C ILE A 75 8.58 8.78 -2.14
N HIS A 76 8.01 7.65 -2.52
CA HIS A 76 8.09 7.09 -3.86
C HIS A 76 6.67 6.90 -4.42
N PRO A 77 6.05 7.96 -4.97
CA PRO A 77 4.73 7.90 -5.58
C PRO A 77 4.79 7.44 -7.04
N ILE A 78 3.62 7.31 -7.68
CA ILE A 78 3.48 7.04 -9.11
C ILE A 78 3.92 8.24 -9.97
N ASP A 79 4.21 7.99 -11.25
CA ASP A 79 4.46 9.06 -12.23
C ASP A 79 3.14 9.57 -12.83
N VAL A 80 2.65 10.70 -12.34
CA VAL A 80 1.40 11.32 -12.81
C VAL A 80 1.46 11.84 -14.26
N SER A 81 2.60 11.78 -14.94
CA SER A 81 2.66 12.03 -16.38
C SER A 81 2.10 10.87 -17.21
N GLN A 82 1.94 9.67 -16.62
CA GLN A 82 1.50 8.44 -17.30
C GLN A 82 0.04 8.05 -16.95
N LEU A 83 -0.79 9.00 -16.51
CA LEU A 83 -2.17 8.70 -16.06
C LEU A 83 -3.11 8.25 -17.20
N ASP A 84 -2.73 8.44 -18.45
CA ASP A 84 -3.48 8.00 -19.63
C ASP A 84 -3.15 6.55 -20.05
N ASN A 85 -2.00 6.02 -19.65
CA ASN A 85 -1.56 4.66 -19.92
C ASN A 85 -1.25 3.90 -18.62
N THR A 86 -2.21 3.10 -18.15
CA THR A 86 -2.10 2.39 -16.87
C THR A 86 -0.95 1.38 -16.84
N GLN A 87 -0.64 0.76 -17.98
CA GLN A 87 0.48 -0.19 -18.08
C GLN A 87 1.82 0.53 -17.93
N GLU A 88 2.03 1.63 -18.65
CA GLU A 88 3.25 2.44 -18.52
C GLU A 88 3.37 3.03 -17.10
N LEU A 89 2.26 3.42 -16.48
CA LEU A 89 2.23 3.85 -15.07
C LEU A 89 2.75 2.76 -14.12
N ALA A 90 2.33 1.51 -14.33
CA ALA A 90 2.79 0.36 -13.53
C ALA A 90 4.28 0.07 -13.79
N ASP A 91 4.70 0.09 -15.06
CA ASP A 91 6.08 -0.16 -15.46
C ASP A 91 7.04 0.88 -14.86
N ARG A 92 6.69 2.17 -14.91
CA ARG A 92 7.46 3.25 -14.26
C ARG A 92 7.56 3.07 -12.76
N TYR A 93 6.46 2.67 -12.12
CA TYR A 93 6.48 2.40 -10.69
C TYR A 93 7.38 1.22 -10.35
N GLN A 94 7.36 0.17 -11.18
CA GLN A 94 8.27 -0.97 -11.05
C GLN A 94 9.73 -0.56 -11.24
N GLU A 95 10.06 0.31 -12.21
CA GLU A 95 11.42 0.85 -12.39
C GLU A 95 11.91 1.56 -11.13
N VAL A 96 11.06 2.37 -10.49
CA VAL A 96 11.37 3.02 -9.20
C VAL A 96 11.69 1.97 -8.14
N LEU A 97 10.85 0.94 -7.98
CA LEU A 97 11.12 -0.16 -7.05
C LEU A 97 12.44 -0.86 -7.38
N MET A 98 12.69 -1.21 -8.64
CA MET A 98 13.93 -1.87 -9.06
C MET A 98 15.16 -1.02 -8.71
N SER A 99 15.13 0.29 -8.97
CA SER A 99 16.27 1.17 -8.67
C SER A 99 16.64 1.20 -7.18
N ILE A 100 15.66 0.99 -6.29
CA ILE A 100 15.83 1.06 -4.84
C ILE A 100 16.14 -0.31 -4.22
N PHE A 101 15.51 -1.37 -4.73
CA PHE A 101 15.61 -2.71 -4.16
C PHE A 101 16.72 -3.54 -4.83
N ALA A 102 16.99 -3.35 -6.12
CA ALA A 102 17.92 -4.19 -6.89
C ALA A 102 19.39 -3.72 -6.86
N SER A 103 19.81 -3.02 -5.80
CA SER A 103 21.13 -2.34 -5.74
C SER A 103 22.37 -3.25 -5.81
N LYS A 104 22.23 -4.58 -5.74
CA LYS A 104 23.29 -5.58 -5.94
C LYS A 104 22.63 -6.86 -6.46
N ASP A 105 23.01 -7.29 -7.65
CA ASP A 105 22.65 -8.51 -8.40
C ASP A 105 21.60 -9.47 -7.78
N SER A 106 20.64 -9.91 -8.62
CA SER A 106 19.76 -11.08 -8.43
C SER A 106 18.57 -10.99 -7.46
N VAL A 107 18.09 -9.79 -7.13
CA VAL A 107 16.81 -9.64 -6.40
C VAL A 107 15.63 -10.04 -7.30
N LYS A 108 15.00 -11.18 -7.01
CA LYS A 108 13.81 -11.66 -7.74
C LYS A 108 12.54 -10.87 -7.36
N LEU A 109 12.39 -10.50 -6.10
CA LEU A 109 11.24 -9.76 -5.56
C LEU A 109 11.73 -8.75 -4.51
N PRO A 110 11.12 -7.56 -4.41
CA PRO A 110 11.49 -6.56 -3.41
C PRO A 110 11.01 -7.03 -2.04
N ILE A 111 11.91 -6.99 -1.04
CA ILE A 111 11.57 -7.31 0.35
C ILE A 111 11.29 -6.01 1.11
N PHE A 112 10.01 -5.74 1.37
CA PHE A 112 9.60 -4.65 2.26
C PHE A 112 9.77 -5.04 3.73
N ASP A 113 10.16 -4.08 4.58
CA ASP A 113 10.22 -4.30 6.02
C ASP A 113 8.79 -4.45 6.60
N LEU A 114 7.84 -3.71 6.03
CA LEU A 114 6.44 -3.73 6.41
C LEU A 114 5.55 -3.35 5.22
N ILE A 115 4.46 -4.08 5.02
CA ILE A 115 3.36 -3.64 4.14
C ILE A 115 2.11 -3.46 5.00
N LEU A 116 1.54 -2.26 4.94
CA LEU A 116 0.31 -1.89 5.64
C LEU A 116 -0.86 -1.90 4.66
N LEU A 117 -1.79 -2.81 4.87
CA LEU A 117 -2.85 -3.12 3.93
C LEU A 117 -4.23 -2.73 4.45
N GLY A 118 -5.10 -2.31 3.53
CA GLY A 118 -6.54 -2.24 3.79
C GLY A 118 -7.23 -3.58 3.57
N CYS A 119 -8.42 -3.72 4.13
CA CYS A 119 -9.36 -4.80 3.78
C CYS A 119 -10.69 -4.16 3.36
N GLY A 120 -11.13 -4.46 2.14
CA GLY A 120 -12.45 -4.10 1.65
C GLY A 120 -13.56 -4.97 2.25
N PRO A 121 -14.83 -4.54 2.13
CA PRO A 121 -15.99 -5.31 2.62
C PRO A 121 -16.22 -6.63 1.86
N ASP A 122 -15.67 -6.74 0.67
CA ASP A 122 -15.61 -7.90 -0.24
C ASP A 122 -14.31 -8.71 -0.08
N GLY A 123 -13.44 -8.35 0.86
CA GLY A 123 -12.18 -9.07 1.12
C GLY A 123 -11.04 -8.74 0.16
N HIS A 124 -11.20 -7.73 -0.71
CA HIS A 124 -10.09 -7.22 -1.52
C HIS A 124 -9.04 -6.52 -0.64
N THR A 125 -7.80 -6.55 -1.09
CA THR A 125 -6.69 -5.72 -0.58
C THR A 125 -5.95 -5.11 -1.76
N CYS A 126 -5.24 -4.00 -1.57
CA CYS A 126 -4.65 -3.23 -2.67
C CYS A 126 -5.70 -2.99 -3.78
N SER A 127 -5.34 -3.26 -5.04
CA SER A 127 -6.31 -3.40 -6.14
C SER A 127 -6.45 -4.86 -6.62
N LEU A 128 -6.32 -5.81 -5.70
CA LEU A 128 -6.49 -7.25 -5.92
C LEU A 128 -7.89 -7.66 -5.46
N PHE A 129 -8.80 -7.90 -6.40
CA PHE A 129 -10.22 -8.16 -6.15
C PHE A 129 -10.57 -9.66 -6.25
N PRO A 130 -11.56 -10.16 -5.47
CA PRO A 130 -12.00 -11.55 -5.57
C PRO A 130 -12.38 -11.93 -7.01
N GLY A 131 -11.85 -13.05 -7.50
CA GLY A 131 -12.13 -13.57 -8.84
C GLY A 131 -11.48 -12.81 -10.00
N HIS A 132 -10.75 -11.72 -9.74
CA HIS A 132 -10.07 -10.95 -10.77
C HIS A 132 -8.83 -11.68 -11.29
N GLU A 133 -8.52 -11.54 -12.58
CA GLU A 133 -7.41 -12.29 -13.19
C GLU A 133 -6.03 -11.93 -12.65
N LEU A 134 -5.86 -10.69 -12.15
CA LEU A 134 -4.64 -10.22 -11.49
C LEU A 134 -4.23 -11.04 -10.26
N LEU A 135 -5.13 -11.81 -9.66
CA LEU A 135 -4.75 -12.77 -8.61
C LEU A 135 -3.84 -13.90 -9.13
N ARG A 136 -3.75 -14.08 -10.45
CA ARG A 136 -2.89 -15.05 -11.11
C ARG A 136 -1.56 -14.47 -11.58
N GLU A 137 -1.33 -13.16 -11.41
CA GLU A 137 -0.06 -12.52 -11.76
C GLU A 137 1.07 -13.06 -10.88
N ALA A 138 2.12 -13.54 -11.51
CA ALA A 138 3.20 -14.28 -10.86
C ALA A 138 4.60 -13.71 -11.14
N ASP A 139 4.74 -12.88 -12.18
CA ASP A 139 6.03 -12.45 -12.71
C ASP A 139 6.30 -10.97 -12.42
N ALA A 140 5.31 -10.10 -12.62
CA ALA A 140 5.45 -8.67 -12.42
C ALA A 140 5.49 -8.30 -10.92
N TRP A 141 6.24 -7.27 -10.56
CA TRP A 141 6.20 -6.69 -9.20
C TRP A 141 5.00 -5.76 -9.03
N VAL A 142 4.67 -5.03 -10.09
CA VAL A 142 3.57 -4.08 -10.16
C VAL A 142 2.71 -4.44 -11.37
N ALA A 143 1.40 -4.49 -11.19
CA ALA A 143 0.46 -4.73 -12.26
C ALA A 143 -0.50 -3.56 -12.45
N ALA A 144 -0.89 -3.32 -13.70
CA ALA A 144 -1.97 -2.42 -14.07
C ALA A 144 -3.34 -3.12 -13.97
N ILE A 145 -4.37 -2.36 -13.62
CA ILE A 145 -5.77 -2.78 -13.70
C ILE A 145 -6.56 -1.68 -14.41
N GLU A 146 -7.33 -2.02 -15.44
CA GLU A 146 -8.16 -1.05 -16.17
C GLU A 146 -9.65 -1.17 -15.87
N ASP A 147 -10.06 -2.25 -15.21
CA ASP A 147 -11.43 -2.70 -15.03
C ASP A 147 -11.75 -2.99 -13.56
N SER A 148 -11.14 -2.25 -12.62
CA SER A 148 -11.45 -2.37 -11.20
C SER A 148 -12.97 -2.30 -10.98
N PRO A 149 -13.57 -3.28 -10.25
CA PRO A 149 -15.00 -3.30 -9.98
C PRO A 149 -15.45 -2.15 -9.07
N LYS A 150 -14.50 -1.35 -8.57
CA LYS A 150 -14.74 -0.14 -7.77
C LYS A 150 -14.14 1.09 -8.45
N PRO A 151 -14.83 2.23 -8.49
CA PRO A 151 -14.29 3.46 -9.06
C PRO A 151 -13.10 3.98 -8.23
N PRO A 152 -12.13 4.66 -8.85
CA PRO A 152 -11.90 4.71 -10.30
C PRO A 152 -11.40 3.34 -10.83
N PRO A 153 -11.70 3.02 -12.11
CA PRO A 153 -11.42 1.70 -12.67
C PRO A 153 -9.93 1.45 -12.95
N ARG A 154 -9.18 2.51 -13.29
CA ARG A 154 -7.75 2.44 -13.61
C ARG A 154 -6.89 2.60 -12.36
N ARG A 155 -6.05 1.61 -12.06
CA ARG A 155 -5.16 1.58 -10.88
C ARG A 155 -3.88 0.82 -11.20
N ILE A 156 -2.90 0.93 -10.32
CA ILE A 156 -1.76 0.03 -10.25
C ILE A 156 -1.73 -0.65 -8.88
N THR A 157 -1.12 -1.83 -8.80
CA THR A 157 -1.06 -2.60 -7.55
C THR A 157 0.23 -3.39 -7.46
N LEU A 158 0.78 -3.52 -6.25
CA LEU A 158 1.72 -4.59 -5.96
C LEU A 158 1.01 -5.93 -6.13
N THR A 159 1.72 -6.90 -6.71
CA THR A 159 1.19 -8.24 -6.98
C THR A 159 1.30 -9.15 -5.76
N LEU A 160 0.56 -10.26 -5.72
CA LEU A 160 0.62 -11.22 -4.61
C LEU A 160 2.04 -11.73 -4.32
N PRO A 161 2.89 -12.07 -5.32
CA PRO A 161 4.28 -12.43 -5.08
C PRO A 161 5.04 -11.36 -4.29
N VAL A 162 4.86 -10.07 -4.61
CA VAL A 162 5.51 -8.98 -3.87
C VAL A 162 4.96 -8.87 -2.45
N LEU A 163 3.64 -8.89 -2.29
CA LEU A 163 3.00 -8.74 -0.99
C LEU A 163 3.46 -9.84 -0.01
N THR A 164 3.41 -11.10 -0.45
CA THR A 164 3.77 -12.28 0.34
C THR A 164 5.27 -12.44 0.58
N HIS A 165 6.12 -11.66 -0.11
CA HIS A 165 7.57 -11.65 0.09
C HIS A 165 8.05 -10.62 1.11
N ALA A 166 7.15 -9.82 1.69
CA ALA A 166 7.49 -8.85 2.73
C ALA A 166 7.89 -9.52 4.06
N HIS A 167 8.76 -8.86 4.84
CA HIS A 167 9.11 -9.33 6.18
C HIS A 167 7.91 -9.36 7.13
N LYS A 168 7.03 -8.35 7.01
CA LYS A 168 5.79 -8.24 7.80
C LYS A 168 4.69 -7.64 6.93
N ILE A 169 3.49 -8.18 7.11
CA ILE A 169 2.25 -7.62 6.58
C ILE A 169 1.35 -7.34 7.79
N ALA A 170 0.69 -6.18 7.79
CA ALA A 170 -0.34 -5.89 8.78
C ALA A 170 -1.56 -5.24 8.11
N PHE A 171 -2.73 -5.75 8.45
CA PHE A 171 -4.00 -5.21 7.98
C PHE A 171 -4.53 -4.14 8.94
N VAL A 172 -4.87 -2.97 8.41
CA VAL A 172 -5.49 -1.87 9.14
C VAL A 172 -6.96 -1.80 8.71
N ALA A 173 -7.83 -2.36 9.55
CA ALA A 173 -9.25 -2.40 9.31
C ALA A 173 -10.01 -1.68 10.45
N THR A 174 -10.61 -0.54 10.12
CA THR A 174 -11.48 0.22 11.01
C THR A 174 -12.92 0.24 10.50
N GLY A 175 -13.89 0.28 11.43
CA GLY A 175 -15.33 0.37 11.13
C GLY A 175 -16.07 -0.97 11.13
N GLY A 176 -17.33 -0.96 11.57
CA GLY A 176 -18.13 -2.18 11.76
C GLY A 176 -18.47 -2.94 10.47
N GLY A 177 -18.48 -2.26 9.31
CA GLY A 177 -18.78 -2.87 8.01
C GLY A 177 -17.77 -3.93 7.55
N LYS A 178 -16.62 -4.07 8.22
CA LYS A 178 -15.60 -5.09 7.94
C LYS A 178 -15.71 -6.31 8.86
N ARG A 179 -16.60 -6.30 9.85
CA ARG A 179 -16.67 -7.36 10.87
C ARG A 179 -16.88 -8.74 10.27
N ASP A 180 -17.90 -8.85 9.41
CA ASP A 180 -18.33 -10.16 8.92
C ASP A 180 -17.30 -10.73 7.93
N ILE A 181 -16.72 -9.90 7.06
CA ILE A 181 -15.68 -10.34 6.13
C ILE A 181 -14.37 -10.71 6.83
N LEU A 182 -13.95 -9.93 7.84
CA LEU A 182 -12.75 -10.26 8.63
C LEU A 182 -12.95 -11.54 9.44
N LYS A 183 -14.16 -11.79 9.93
CA LYS A 183 -14.48 -13.04 10.61
C LYS A 183 -14.22 -14.24 9.68
N LYS A 184 -14.76 -14.21 8.46
CA LYS A 184 -14.52 -15.27 7.45
C LYS A 184 -13.03 -15.49 7.18
N ILE A 185 -12.29 -14.40 6.97
CA ILE A 185 -10.83 -14.45 6.71
C ILE A 185 -10.06 -15.03 7.89
N LEU A 186 -10.34 -14.58 9.13
CA LEU A 186 -9.61 -14.99 10.33
C LEU A 186 -9.97 -16.39 10.81
N GLU A 187 -11.23 -16.81 10.63
CA GLU A 187 -11.66 -18.19 10.89
C GLU A 187 -11.18 -19.16 9.81
N ALA A 188 -10.64 -18.62 8.71
CA ALA A 188 -10.09 -19.37 7.59
C ALA A 188 -11.08 -20.42 7.06
N ASP A 189 -12.34 -20.04 6.92
CA ASP A 189 -13.32 -20.82 6.17
C ASP A 189 -12.93 -20.88 4.68
N ASP A 190 -13.52 -21.81 3.93
CA ASP A 190 -13.13 -22.04 2.52
C ASP A 190 -13.30 -20.78 1.65
N GLU A 191 -14.33 -19.98 1.95
CA GLU A 191 -14.56 -18.70 1.27
C GLU A 191 -13.47 -17.69 1.63
N GLY A 192 -13.15 -17.52 2.92
CA GLY A 192 -12.17 -16.58 3.44
C GLY A 192 -10.75 -16.83 2.93
N ARG A 193 -10.35 -18.09 2.78
CA ARG A 193 -9.06 -18.47 2.18
C ARG A 193 -8.96 -18.18 0.69
N SER A 194 -10.10 -17.99 0.02
CA SER A 194 -10.13 -17.64 -1.40
C SER A 194 -10.13 -16.12 -1.64
N LEU A 195 -10.34 -15.33 -0.59
CA LEU A 195 -10.38 -13.87 -0.68
C LEU A 195 -8.96 -13.30 -0.69
N PRO A 196 -8.71 -12.19 -1.43
CA PRO A 196 -7.38 -11.58 -1.52
C PRO A 196 -6.70 -11.28 -0.17
N CYS A 197 -7.45 -10.86 0.85
CA CYS A 197 -6.90 -10.66 2.21
C CYS A 197 -6.52 -11.94 2.96
N GLY A 198 -7.02 -13.10 2.52
CA GLY A 198 -6.75 -14.41 3.10
C GLY A 198 -5.71 -15.24 2.35
N LEU A 199 -5.18 -14.73 1.23
CA LEU A 199 -4.12 -15.34 0.42
C LEU A 199 -2.72 -15.11 1.01
#